data_AF-A0A443JRG0-F1
#
_entry.id   AF-A0A443JRG0-F1
#
_cell.length_a   1.000
_cell.length_b   1.000
_cell.length_c   1.000
_cell.angle_alpha   90.00
_cell.angle_beta   90.00
_cell.angle_gamma   90.00
#
_symmetry.space_group_name_H-M   'P 1'
#
loop_
_entity.id
_entity.type
_entity.pdbx_description
1 polymer ?
#
loop_
_entity_poly.entity_id
_entity_poly.type
_entity_poly.pdbx_seq_one_letter_code
_entity_poly.pdbx_strand_id
1 'polypeptide(L)'
;MGVHKQSVSFTDTAFDFARELVESGEYPNVSAAVSGELARAKAGRDRDRALFEAEVQRRLALPLDQWEPVGNLDGMTTDARAHLATRAKAGGFSG
;
A
#
# COMPACT_ATOMS: atom_id res chain seq x y z
N MET A 1 -23.89 -17.69 1.10
CA MET A 1 -22.41 -17.57 1.16
C MET A 1 -21.91 -18.80 1.90
N GLY A 2 -21.10 -19.65 1.26
CA GLY A 2 -20.63 -20.90 1.87
C GLY A 2 -19.41 -20.66 2.75
N VAL A 3 -19.35 -21.30 3.91
CA VAL A 3 -18.17 -21.29 4.78
C VAL A 3 -17.49 -22.65 4.65
N HIS A 4 -16.20 -22.67 4.36
CA HIS A 4 -15.41 -23.91 4.30
C HIS A 4 -14.69 -24.10 5.64
N LYS A 5 -15.04 -25.18 6.36
CA LYS A 5 -14.37 -25.51 7.61
C LYS A 5 -13.08 -26.28 7.31
N GLN A 6 -11.96 -25.71 7.70
CA GLN A 6 -10.64 -26.31 7.57
C GLN A 6 -9.84 -26.08 8.86
N SER A 7 -9.09 -27.10 9.28
CA SER A 7 -8.14 -26.95 10.38
C SER A 7 -6.86 -26.31 9.84
N VAL A 8 -6.40 -25.23 10.47
CA VAL A 8 -5.16 -24.54 10.14
C VAL A 8 -4.39 -24.25 11.42
N SER A 9 -3.06 -24.27 11.32
CA SER A 9 -2.19 -23.88 12.42
C SER A 9 -1.86 -22.40 12.32
N PHE A 10 -1.90 -21.71 13.47
CA PHE A 10 -1.45 -20.33 13.60
C PHE A 10 -0.15 -20.29 14.41
N THR A 11 0.64 -19.26 14.18
CA THR A 11 1.63 -18.85 15.19
C THR A 11 0.88 -18.27 16.40
N ASP A 12 1.49 -18.32 17.58
CA ASP A 12 0.89 -17.76 18.79
C ASP A 12 0.52 -16.28 18.59
N THR A 13 1.42 -15.49 17.99
CA THR A 13 1.18 -14.07 17.68
C THR A 13 -0.03 -13.85 16.77
N ALA A 14 -0.21 -14.69 15.74
CA ALA A 14 -1.35 -14.55 14.83
C ALA A 14 -2.67 -14.93 15.51
N PHE A 15 -2.63 -15.94 16.39
CA PHE A 15 -3.80 -16.35 17.16
C PHE A 15 -4.18 -15.31 18.22
N ASP A 16 -3.20 -14.76 18.94
CA ASP A 16 -3.41 -13.70 19.94
C ASP A 16 -4.02 -12.46 19.30
N PHE A 17 -3.50 -12.02 18.15
CA PHE A 17 -4.10 -10.91 17.41
C PHE A 17 -5.55 -11.18 17.01
N ALA A 18 -5.85 -12.37 16.48
CA ALA A 18 -7.21 -12.72 16.11
C ALA A 18 -8.16 -12.77 17.32
N ARG A 19 -7.64 -13.11 18.51
CA ARG A 19 -8.36 -13.09 19.77
C ARG A 19 -8.61 -11.66 20.26
N GLU A 20 -7.62 -10.77 20.21
CA GLU A 20 -7.77 -9.35 20.56
C GLU A 20 -8.88 -8.68 19.73
N LEU A 21 -8.97 -9.00 18.44
CA LEU A 21 -10.03 -8.51 17.55
C LEU A 21 -11.43 -8.98 17.94
N VAL A 22 -11.55 -10.14 18.60
CA VAL A 22 -12.81 -10.65 19.12
C VAL A 22 -13.12 -10.04 20.48
N GLU A 23 -12.12 -9.94 21.35
CA GLU A 23 -12.23 -9.33 22.68
C GLU A 23 -12.61 -7.84 22.60
N SER A 24 -12.15 -7.13 21.56
CA SER A 24 -12.54 -5.74 21.27
C SER A 24 -13.96 -5.60 20.69
N GLY A 25 -14.60 -6.71 20.31
CA GLY A 25 -15.91 -6.73 19.67
C GLY A 25 -15.91 -6.41 18.18
N GLU A 26 -14.74 -6.28 17.54
CA GLU A 26 -14.64 -6.01 16.10
C GLU A 26 -15.12 -7.20 15.26
N TYR A 27 -14.98 -8.42 15.80
CA TYR A 27 -15.49 -9.66 15.20
C TYR A 27 -16.19 -10.58 16.21
N PRO A 28 -17.19 -11.36 15.76
CA PRO A 28 -17.97 -12.22 16.66
C PRO A 28 -17.24 -13.51 17.10
N ASN A 29 -16.17 -13.91 16.41
CA ASN A 29 -15.33 -15.06 16.74
C ASN A 29 -14.04 -15.08 15.90
N VAL A 30 -13.08 -15.93 16.29
CA VAL A 30 -11.75 -16.03 15.64
C VAL A 30 -11.87 -16.37 14.15
N SER A 31 -12.79 -17.26 13.75
CA SER A 31 -12.96 -17.60 12.33
C SER A 31 -13.43 -16.40 11.50
N ALA A 32 -14.33 -15.59 12.05
CA ALA A 32 -14.78 -14.36 11.42
C ALA A 32 -13.65 -13.32 11.35
N ALA A 33 -12.86 -13.15 12.42
CA ALA A 33 -11.70 -12.26 12.44
C ALA A 33 -10.69 -12.64 11.37
N VAL A 34 -10.25 -13.91 11.33
CA VAL A 34 -9.27 -14.39 10.33
C VAL A 34 -9.81 -14.23 8.91
N SER A 35 -11.07 -14.58 8.66
CA SER A 35 -11.67 -14.44 7.33
C SER A 35 -11.78 -12.98 6.91
N GLY A 36 -12.18 -12.10 7.84
CA GLY A 36 -12.30 -10.66 7.61
C GLY A 36 -10.95 -10.01 7.33
N GLU A 37 -9.93 -10.30 8.14
CA GLU A 37 -8.58 -9.77 7.96
C GLU A 37 -7.93 -10.27 6.67
N LEU A 38 -8.14 -11.53 6.29
CA LEU A 38 -7.69 -12.05 5.00
C LEU A 38 -8.39 -11.33 3.83
N ALA A 39 -9.70 -11.07 3.94
CA ALA A 39 -10.44 -10.32 2.93
C ALA A 39 -9.96 -8.86 2.83
N ARG A 40 -9.71 -8.19 3.97
CA ARG A 40 -9.14 -6.84 4.03
C ARG A 40 -7.75 -6.80 3.39
N ALA A 41 -6.88 -7.75 3.75
CA ALA A 41 -5.54 -7.86 3.17
C ALA A 41 -5.58 -8.11 1.65
N LYS A 42 -6.51 -8.96 1.18
CA LYS A 42 -6.73 -9.17 -0.26
C LYS A 42 -7.18 -7.87 -0.94
N ALA A 43 -8.17 -7.18 -0.38
CA ALA A 43 -8.68 -5.93 -0.94
C ALA A 43 -7.60 -4.83 -0.99
N GLY A 44 -6.73 -4.76 0.01
CA GLY A 44 -5.55 -3.88 0.00
C GLY A 44 -4.62 -4.19 -1.17
N ARG A 45 -4.20 -5.46 -1.31
CA ARG A 45 -3.32 -5.87 -2.43
C ARG A 45 -3.96 -5.64 -3.80
N ASP A 46 -5.25 -5.90 -3.95
CA ASP A 46 -5.96 -5.66 -5.21
C ASP A 46 -6.00 -4.17 -5.56
N ARG A 47 -6.23 -3.30 -4.57
CA ARG A 47 -6.21 -1.85 -4.76
C ARG A 47 -4.81 -1.37 -5.17
N ASP A 48 -3.78 -1.80 -4.45
CA ASP A 48 -2.39 -1.41 -4.73
C ASP A 48 -1.98 -1.86 -6.13
N ARG A 49 -2.34 -3.08 -6.51
CA ARG A 49 -2.13 -3.60 -7.87
C ARG A 49 -2.85 -2.74 -8.90
N ALA A 50 -4.13 -2.43 -8.70
CA ALA A 50 -4.90 -1.65 -9.65
C ALA A 50 -4.33 -0.23 -9.83
N LEU A 51 -3.88 0.42 -8.75
CA LEU A 51 -3.23 1.72 -8.80
C LEU A 51 -1.90 1.66 -9.57
N PHE A 52 -1.08 0.65 -9.30
CA PHE A 52 0.18 0.46 -10.00
C PHE A 52 -0.04 0.21 -11.49
N GLU A 53 -0.94 -0.71 -11.85
CA GLU A 53 -1.26 -1.03 -13.24
C GLU A 53 -1.80 0.18 -13.99
N ALA A 54 -2.72 0.95 -13.37
CA ALA A 54 -3.25 2.17 -13.96
C ALA A 54 -2.16 3.21 -14.24
N GLU A 55 -1.21 3.38 -13.31
CA GLU A 55 -0.10 4.32 -13.49
C GLU A 55 0.87 3.86 -14.58
N VAL A 56 1.18 2.57 -14.64
CA VAL A 56 2.00 2.00 -15.72
C VAL A 56 1.34 2.22 -17.07
N GLN A 57 0.04 1.93 -17.20
CA GLN A 57 -0.70 2.15 -18.45
C GLN A 57 -0.73 3.63 -18.83
N ARG A 58 -0.94 4.53 -17.86
CA ARG A 58 -0.92 5.98 -18.10
C ARG A 58 0.43 6.45 -18.66
N ARG A 59 1.54 5.95 -18.12
CA ARG A 59 2.89 6.29 -18.61
C ARG A 59 3.19 5.68 -19.97
N LEU A 60 2.79 4.42 -20.19
CA LEU A 60 2.97 3.73 -21.48
C LEU A 60 2.16 4.36 -22.61
N ALA A 61 1.03 5.01 -22.30
CA ALA A 61 0.22 5.73 -23.27
C ALA A 61 0.82 7.09 -23.71
N LEU A 62 1.90 7.58 -23.06
CA LEU A 62 2.53 8.83 -23.45
C LEU A 62 3.25 8.68 -24.80
N PRO A 63 3.10 9.66 -25.71
CA PRO A 63 3.90 9.75 -26.94
C PRO A 63 5.40 9.66 -26.66
N LEU A 64 6.16 9.02 -27.55
CA LEU A 64 7.61 8.76 -27.37
C LEU A 64 8.43 10.03 -27.17
N ASP A 65 8.02 11.15 -27.77
CA ASP A 65 8.66 12.46 -27.62
C ASP A 65 8.48 13.08 -26.22
N GLN A 66 7.62 12.50 -25.37
CA GLN A 66 7.47 12.86 -23.95
C GLN A 66 8.27 11.94 -23.01
N TRP A 67 9.00 10.96 -23.54
CA TRP A 67 9.90 10.13 -22.74
C TRP A 67 11.26 10.81 -22.62
N GLU A 68 11.68 11.10 -21.40
CA GLU A 68 13.02 11.63 -21.15
C GLU A 68 14.05 10.49 -21.02
N PRO A 69 15.20 10.59 -21.68
CA PRO A 69 16.32 9.67 -21.43
C PRO A 69 16.76 9.76 -19.97
N VAL A 70 16.94 8.60 -19.33
CA VAL A 70 17.29 8.49 -17.89
C VAL A 70 18.63 9.18 -17.54
N GLY A 71 19.48 9.45 -18.52
CA GLY A 71 20.70 10.25 -18.35
C GLY A 71 21.68 9.71 -17.30
N ASN A 72 22.51 10.57 -16.73
CA ASN A 72 23.36 10.21 -15.59
C ASN A 72 22.53 10.25 -14.29
N LEU A 73 22.51 9.11 -13.58
CA LEU A 73 21.80 8.95 -12.31
C LEU A 73 22.33 9.84 -11.18
N ASP A 74 23.60 10.26 -11.22
CA ASP A 74 24.20 11.12 -10.19
C ASP A 74 23.45 12.46 -10.04
N GLY A 75 22.86 12.95 -11.14
CA GLY A 75 22.14 14.22 -11.21
C GLY A 75 20.61 14.10 -11.16
N MET A 76 20.05 12.89 -11.20
CA MET A 76 18.63 12.64 -11.49
C MET A 76 17.66 13.37 -10.56
N THR A 77 18.04 13.59 -9.30
CA THR A 77 17.16 14.24 -8.30
C THR A 77 17.47 15.73 -8.10
N THR A 78 18.37 16.33 -8.88
CA THR A 78 18.84 17.71 -8.67
C THR A 78 17.71 18.72 -8.77
N ASP A 79 16.88 18.63 -9.80
CA ASP A 79 15.76 19.56 -10.00
C ASP A 79 14.66 19.37 -8.96
N ALA A 80 14.39 18.12 -8.58
CA ALA A 80 13.48 17.81 -7.48
C ALA A 80 13.94 18.44 -6.15
N ARG A 81 15.24 18.33 -5.81
CA ARG A 81 15.81 18.97 -4.61
C ARG A 81 15.73 20.50 -4.69
N ALA A 82 16.03 21.10 -5.84
CA ALA A 82 15.93 22.55 -6.04
C ALA A 82 14.49 23.05 -5.88
N HIS A 83 13.51 22.30 -6.42
CA HIS A 83 12.09 22.59 -6.26
C HIS A 83 11.65 22.52 -4.79
N LEU A 84 12.03 21.46 -4.07
CA LEU A 84 11.72 21.31 -2.64
C LEU A 84 12.38 22.42 -1.80
N ALA A 85 13.62 22.80 -2.09
CA ALA A 85 14.31 23.90 -1.42
C ALA A 85 13.61 25.24 -1.65
N THR A 86 13.08 25.47 -2.86
CA THR A 86 12.28 26.66 -3.18
C THR A 86 10.98 26.67 -2.38
N ARG A 87 10.29 25.53 -2.26
CA ARG A 87 9.06 25.41 -1.46
C ARG A 87 9.32 25.59 0.03
N ALA A 88 10.42 25.06 0.56
CA ALA A 88 10.82 25.23 1.96
C ALA A 88 11.17 26.69 2.30
N LYS A 89 11.67 27.46 1.33
CA LYS A 89 11.90 28.91 1.48
C LYS A 89 10.61 29.72 1.35
N ALA A 90 9.68 29.28 0.51
CA ALA A 90 8.40 29.96 0.26
C ALA A 90 7.35 29.73 1.37
N GLY A 91 7.41 28.60 2.07
CA GLY A 91 6.64 28.33 3.29
C GLY A 91 7.60 28.12 4.43
N GLY A 92 7.81 29.14 5.26
CA GLY A 92 8.71 29.11 6.41
C GLY A 92 8.49 27.87 7.27
N PHE A 93 9.38 26.90 7.14
CA PHE A 93 9.49 25.78 8.06
C PHE A 93 10.11 26.33 9.35
N SER A 94 9.27 26.72 10.30
CA SER A 94 9.65 26.85 11.71
C SER A 94 9.66 25.44 12.30
N GLY A 95 10.79 24.76 12.17
CA GLY A 95 11.20 23.67 13.04
C GLY A 95 12.34 24.14 13.93
#